data_AF-A0AAN8LTA8-F1
#
_entry.id   AF-A0AAN8LTA8-F1
#
_cell.length_a   1.000
_cell.length_b   1.000
_cell.length_c   1.000
_cell.angle_alpha   90.00
_cell.angle_beta   90.00
_cell.angle_gamma   90.00
#
_symmetry.space_group_name_H-M   'P 1'
#
loop_
_entity.id
_entity.type
_entity.pdbx_description
1 polymer ?
#
loop_
_entity_poly.entity_id
_entity_poly.type
_entity_poly.pdbx_seq_one_letter_code
_entity_poly.pdbx_strand_id
1 'polypeptide(L)'
;MEVIRETVKQSMGSVPKNIVSNVVCSVCLLGLEKILEMEFICPCDPKGRVWFSSIFFIVPAIIVFIVMLKVQGPTCNQGMCKAFCSSLIPPLMWLMILFFDGKYFACAMTNWNETVVILNSEPPKKRCMQRETDNDQNVLYFEFLSQIFAMTILSIVGLIVTVSICMDCFCKDTRCSGAAEERRSRRRRRRSRGGEEAEGGGGGAAEGQAAGGGGGGRSRGGGGGEEERRQKEEEQQKDKQQEEEEEEEEEEEEEEGEGGGGGGAAAEGQAAGGGGGGGRGGAEEEEEEEEQKEEEEEEERREQKEEEEEEEQRGGGGGAEGQAAGGRGGGGGAEEEEEEQKEEEEEEQQQKDKQQEEEEEEEEEEEEQQKEEEEEEEEEEEEEEQQKEAGGGGGGGGGGGGGGAEAEAEEGDALLPH
;
A
#
# COMPACT_ATOMS: atom_id res chain seq x y z
N MET A 1 24.76 11.71 1.78
CA MET A 1 25.29 10.42 1.25
C MET A 1 26.04 9.55 2.29
N GLU A 2 27.02 10.05 3.05
CA GLU A 2 27.72 9.22 4.07
C GLU A 2 26.90 8.96 5.34
N VAL A 3 26.05 9.92 5.73
CA VAL A 3 25.14 9.81 6.88
C VAL A 3 24.12 8.68 6.68
N ILE A 4 23.42 8.67 5.53
CA ILE A 4 22.49 7.60 5.12
C ILE A 4 23.15 6.21 5.19
N ARG A 5 24.45 6.12 4.84
CA ARG A 5 25.17 4.85 4.82
C ARG A 5 25.53 4.35 6.22
N GLU A 6 25.73 5.22 7.20
CA GLU A 6 25.94 4.85 8.61
C GLU A 6 24.61 4.52 9.31
N THR A 7 23.53 5.25 9.00
CA THR A 7 22.16 4.95 9.51
C THR A 7 21.68 3.56 9.07
N VAL A 8 21.86 3.22 7.78
CA VAL A 8 21.55 1.87 7.25
C VAL A 8 22.41 0.77 7.88
N LYS A 9 23.65 1.09 8.26
CA LYS A 9 24.55 0.13 8.93
C LYS A 9 24.14 -0.15 10.36
N GLN A 10 23.65 0.87 11.06
CA GLN A 10 23.28 0.81 12.46
C GLN A 10 21.93 0.10 12.64
N SER A 11 20.99 0.28 11.72
CA SER A 11 19.71 -0.46 11.68
C SER A 11 19.87 -1.93 11.31
N MET A 12 20.92 -2.33 10.57
CA MET A 12 21.18 -3.74 10.22
C MET A 12 21.68 -4.62 11.39
N GLY A 13 21.99 -4.05 12.56
CA GLY A 13 22.61 -4.78 13.67
C GLY A 13 21.70 -5.73 14.46
N SER A 14 20.38 -5.48 14.52
CA SER A 14 19.46 -6.24 15.38
C SER A 14 18.31 -6.93 14.63
N VAL A 15 18.11 -6.61 13.35
CA VAL A 15 16.93 -7.07 12.61
C VAL A 15 17.09 -8.55 12.23
N PRO A 16 16.11 -9.42 12.56
CA PRO A 16 16.11 -10.80 12.11
C PRO A 16 16.34 -10.85 10.59
N LYS A 17 17.25 -11.71 10.13
CA LYS A 17 17.59 -11.87 8.70
C LYS A 17 16.37 -12.06 7.78
N ASN A 18 15.25 -12.51 8.34
CA ASN A 18 14.00 -12.72 7.63
C ASN A 18 13.28 -11.40 7.31
N ILE A 19 13.37 -10.38 8.17
CA ILE A 19 12.70 -9.10 7.97
C ILE A 19 13.41 -8.30 6.89
N VAL A 20 14.75 -8.19 6.95
CA VAL A 20 15.54 -7.50 5.93
C VAL A 20 15.27 -8.09 4.54
N SER A 21 15.18 -9.41 4.42
CA SER A 21 14.87 -10.07 3.14
C SER A 21 13.46 -9.79 2.65
N ASN A 22 12.49 -9.62 3.55
CA ASN A 22 11.11 -9.31 3.18
C ASN A 22 10.99 -7.84 2.73
N VAL A 23 11.62 -6.91 3.46
CA VAL A 23 11.63 -5.48 3.10
C VAL A 23 12.28 -5.27 1.73
N VAL A 24 13.46 -5.85 1.50
CA VAL A 24 14.13 -5.78 0.18
C VAL A 24 13.26 -6.39 -0.90
N CYS A 25 12.57 -7.51 -0.61
CA CYS A 25 11.64 -8.11 -1.57
C CYS A 25 10.47 -7.18 -1.88
N SER A 26 9.88 -6.51 -0.89
CA SER A 26 8.78 -5.56 -1.09
C SER A 26 9.22 -4.37 -1.95
N VAL A 27 10.36 -3.76 -1.64
CA VAL A 27 10.94 -2.65 -2.44
C VAL A 27 11.20 -3.10 -3.88
N CYS A 28 11.73 -4.31 -4.08
CA CYS A 28 11.91 -4.84 -5.43
C CYS A 28 10.58 -5.07 -6.17
N LEU A 29 9.51 -5.49 -5.48
CA LEU A 29 8.20 -5.69 -6.10
C LEU A 29 7.56 -4.34 -6.48
N LEU A 30 7.65 -3.33 -5.62
CA LEU A 30 7.19 -1.97 -5.91
C LEU A 30 7.96 -1.34 -7.09
N GLY A 31 9.29 -1.50 -7.11
CA GLY A 31 10.09 -1.03 -8.24
C GLY A 31 9.74 -1.75 -9.56
N LEU A 32 9.44 -3.05 -9.51
CA LEU A 32 9.00 -3.80 -10.69
C LEU A 32 7.61 -3.38 -11.16
N GLU A 33 6.71 -3.03 -10.25
CA GLU A 33 5.40 -2.47 -10.57
C GLU A 33 5.56 -1.15 -11.34
N LYS A 34 6.30 -0.18 -10.81
CA LYS A 34 6.53 1.12 -11.46
C LYS A 34 7.16 0.97 -12.86
N ILE A 35 8.11 0.05 -13.02
CA ILE A 35 8.70 -0.24 -14.33
C ILE A 35 7.65 -0.81 -15.28
N LEU A 36 6.76 -1.69 -14.81
CA LEU A 36 5.69 -2.22 -15.65
C LEU A 36 4.66 -1.16 -16.00
N GLU A 37 4.30 -0.26 -15.08
CA GLU A 37 3.39 0.86 -15.38
C GLU A 37 3.93 1.71 -16.54
N MET A 38 5.23 2.03 -16.50
CA MET A 38 5.88 2.85 -17.54
C MET A 38 5.97 2.13 -18.90
N GLU A 39 6.11 0.80 -18.91
CA GLU A 39 6.26 0.03 -20.15
C GLU A 39 4.94 -0.55 -20.69
N PHE A 40 3.89 -0.61 -19.88
CA PHE A 40 2.67 -1.30 -20.24
C PHE A 40 1.80 -0.45 -21.16
N ILE A 41 1.74 -0.86 -22.43
CA ILE A 41 0.81 -0.33 -23.42
C ILE A 41 -0.20 -1.42 -23.75
N CYS A 42 -1.48 -1.18 -23.44
CA CYS A 42 -2.55 -2.13 -23.73
C CYS A 42 -2.63 -2.40 -25.25
N PRO A 43 -2.51 -3.66 -25.71
CA PRO A 43 -2.62 -3.96 -27.13
C PRO A 43 -4.07 -3.88 -27.59
N CYS A 44 -4.34 -3.23 -28.74
CA CYS A 44 -5.70 -3.07 -29.27
C CYS A 44 -6.29 -4.34 -29.91
N ASP A 45 -5.51 -5.43 -30.05
CA ASP A 45 -6.01 -6.67 -30.64
C ASP A 45 -6.87 -7.45 -29.62
N PRO A 46 -8.18 -7.63 -29.87
CA PRO A 46 -9.07 -8.33 -28.94
C PRO A 46 -8.69 -9.79 -28.69
N LYS A 47 -7.99 -10.45 -29.62
CA LYS A 47 -7.52 -11.83 -29.42
C LYS A 47 -6.24 -11.90 -28.60
N GLY A 48 -5.41 -10.86 -28.68
CA GLY A 48 -4.12 -10.79 -28.01
C GLY A 48 -4.18 -10.22 -26.60
N ARG A 49 -5.12 -9.32 -26.31
CA ARG A 49 -5.13 -8.52 -25.07
C ARG A 49 -5.16 -9.35 -23.79
N VAL A 50 -6.03 -10.35 -23.72
CA VAL A 50 -6.18 -11.18 -22.52
C VAL A 50 -4.91 -12.00 -22.30
N TRP A 51 -4.35 -12.54 -23.38
CA TRP A 51 -3.14 -13.36 -23.30
C TRP A 51 -1.91 -12.51 -22.95
N PHE A 52 -1.78 -11.33 -23.57
CA PHE A 52 -0.70 -10.40 -23.30
C PHE A 52 -0.74 -9.91 -21.86
N SER A 53 -1.87 -9.33 -21.42
CA SER A 53 -2.05 -8.88 -20.02
C SER A 53 -1.79 -10.02 -19.04
N SER A 54 -2.36 -11.21 -19.28
CA SER A 54 -2.16 -12.39 -18.42
C SER A 54 -0.68 -12.81 -18.29
N ILE A 55 0.17 -12.57 -19.28
CA ILE A 55 1.61 -12.87 -19.19
C ILE A 55 2.30 -11.94 -18.19
N PHE A 56 1.98 -10.65 -18.19
CA PHE A 56 2.54 -9.69 -17.23
C PHE A 56 2.09 -9.98 -15.79
N PHE A 57 0.88 -10.54 -15.61
CA PHE A 57 0.47 -11.05 -14.30
C PHE A 57 1.23 -12.30 -13.87
N ILE A 58 1.27 -13.33 -14.74
CA ILE A 58 1.67 -14.68 -14.35
C ILE A 58 3.19 -14.85 -14.33
N VAL A 59 3.92 -14.28 -15.29
CA VAL A 59 5.35 -14.54 -15.46
C VAL A 59 6.17 -13.99 -14.28
N PRO A 60 6.02 -12.72 -13.85
CA PRO A 60 6.75 -12.21 -12.69
C PRO A 60 6.41 -12.98 -11.42
N ALA A 61 5.13 -13.31 -11.19
CA ALA A 61 4.70 -14.14 -10.06
C ALA A 61 5.40 -15.51 -10.03
N ILE A 62 5.49 -16.20 -11.17
CA ILE A 62 6.20 -17.48 -11.28
C ILE A 62 7.70 -17.32 -11.06
N ILE A 63 8.33 -16.27 -11.60
CA ILE A 63 9.76 -16.00 -11.42
C ILE A 63 10.08 -15.79 -9.94
N VAL A 64 9.32 -14.90 -9.28
CA VAL A 64 9.47 -14.62 -7.85
C VAL A 64 9.26 -15.89 -7.03
N PHE A 65 8.24 -16.69 -7.36
CA PHE A 65 7.98 -17.97 -6.71
C PHE A 65 9.17 -18.94 -6.82
N ILE A 66 9.74 -19.10 -8.03
CA ILE A 66 10.88 -19.98 -8.27
C ILE A 66 12.12 -19.49 -7.51
N VAL A 67 12.38 -18.19 -7.52
CA VAL A 67 13.49 -17.58 -6.78
C VAL A 67 13.32 -17.87 -5.29
N MET A 68 12.13 -17.67 -4.72
CA MET A 68 11.85 -17.94 -3.32
C MET A 68 12.00 -19.42 -2.97
N LEU A 69 11.56 -20.34 -3.82
CA LEU A 69 11.78 -21.78 -3.65
C LEU A 69 13.28 -22.15 -3.65
N LYS A 70 14.09 -21.49 -4.49
CA LYS A 70 15.54 -21.72 -4.56
C LYS A 70 16.27 -21.15 -3.34
N VAL A 71 15.89 -19.97 -2.88
CA VAL A 71 16.50 -19.30 -1.72
C VAL A 71 16.18 -20.04 -0.42
N GLN A 72 14.92 -20.44 -0.21
CA GLN A 72 14.52 -21.13 1.00
C GLN A 72 15.07 -22.57 1.06
N GLY A 73 15.22 -23.22 -0.10
CA GLY A 73 15.75 -24.56 -0.23
C GLY A 73 14.86 -25.63 0.44
N PRO A 74 14.86 -26.88 -0.05
CA PRO A 74 14.17 -27.97 0.63
C PRO A 74 14.94 -28.30 1.92
N THR A 75 14.62 -27.64 3.03
CA THR A 75 15.15 -28.04 4.33
C THR A 75 14.49 -29.38 4.72
N CYS A 76 15.26 -30.46 4.75
CA CYS A 76 14.77 -31.83 4.92
C CYS A 76 13.95 -32.10 6.21
N ASN A 77 13.80 -31.12 7.11
CA ASN A 77 13.09 -31.26 8.38
C ASN A 77 11.85 -30.35 8.51
N GLN A 78 11.63 -29.41 7.59
CA GLN A 78 10.45 -28.56 7.60
C GLN A 78 9.45 -29.14 6.60
N GLY A 79 8.21 -29.43 7.05
CA GLY A 79 7.20 -30.04 6.19
C GLY A 79 7.05 -29.25 4.88
N MET A 80 7.00 -29.95 3.75
CA MET A 80 6.92 -29.37 2.40
C MET A 80 5.83 -28.28 2.30
N CYS A 81 4.69 -28.49 2.96
CA CYS A 81 3.60 -27.52 3.02
C CYS A 81 4.04 -26.13 3.53
N LYS A 82 4.84 -26.07 4.61
CA LYS A 82 5.25 -24.80 5.21
C LYS A 82 6.18 -24.01 4.28
N ALA A 83 7.12 -24.69 3.61
CA ALA A 83 7.98 -24.07 2.63
C ALA A 83 7.18 -23.52 1.44
N PHE A 84 6.21 -24.30 0.94
CA PHE A 84 5.33 -23.86 -0.15
C PHE A 84 4.47 -22.66 0.26
N CYS A 85 3.81 -22.68 1.42
CA CYS A 85 2.99 -21.56 1.90
C CYS A 85 3.80 -20.29 2.09
N SER A 86 5.01 -20.37 2.68
CA SER A 86 5.87 -19.19 2.85
C SER A 86 6.44 -18.67 1.53
N SER A 87 6.68 -19.54 0.55
CA SER A 87 7.12 -19.11 -0.79
C SER A 87 6.02 -18.50 -1.66
N LEU A 88 4.74 -18.73 -1.32
CA LEU A 88 3.58 -18.18 -2.02
C LEU A 88 3.27 -16.73 -1.65
N ILE A 89 3.78 -16.23 -0.52
CA ILE A 89 3.48 -14.87 -0.05
C ILE A 89 3.93 -13.81 -1.08
N PRO A 90 5.19 -13.79 -1.57
CA PRO A 90 5.60 -12.74 -2.49
C PRO A 90 4.90 -12.76 -3.87
N PRO A 91 4.65 -13.93 -4.50
CA PRO A 91 3.80 -14.00 -5.69
C PRO A 91 2.36 -13.55 -5.47
N LEU A 92 1.79 -13.81 -4.28
CA LEU A 92 0.45 -13.33 -3.94
C LEU A 92 0.45 -11.82 -3.77
N MET A 93 1.42 -11.26 -3.06
CA MET A 93 1.61 -9.80 -2.94
C MET A 93 1.70 -9.14 -4.32
N TRP A 94 2.51 -9.71 -5.22
CA TRP A 94 2.62 -9.23 -6.60
C TRP A 94 1.28 -9.19 -7.34
N LEU A 95 0.48 -10.27 -7.23
CA LEU A 95 -0.83 -10.30 -7.86
C LEU A 95 -1.75 -9.24 -7.26
N MET A 96 -1.73 -9.07 -5.94
CA MET A 96 -2.56 -8.07 -5.26
C MET A 96 -2.24 -6.66 -5.73
N ILE A 97 -0.95 -6.31 -5.79
CA ILE A 97 -0.47 -5.02 -6.28
C ILE A 97 -1.03 -4.72 -7.69
N LEU A 98 -0.86 -5.64 -8.64
CA LEU A 98 -1.40 -5.47 -10.00
C LEU A 98 -2.93 -5.43 -10.08
N PHE A 99 -3.63 -6.05 -9.13
CA PHE A 99 -5.09 -5.97 -9.07
C PHE A 99 -5.57 -4.65 -8.47
N PHE A 100 -4.83 -4.05 -7.55
CA PHE A 100 -5.15 -2.75 -6.97
C PHE A 100 -4.93 -1.60 -7.94
N ASP A 101 -3.86 -1.66 -8.76
CA ASP A 101 -3.65 -0.67 -9.83
C ASP A 101 -4.81 -0.67 -10.85
N GLY A 102 -5.45 -1.82 -11.10
CA GLY A 102 -6.68 -1.90 -11.89
C GLY A 102 -6.50 -1.70 -13.40
N LYS A 103 -5.48 -0.95 -13.85
CA LYS A 103 -5.18 -0.64 -15.27
C LYS A 103 -5.01 -1.91 -16.11
N TYR A 104 -4.28 -2.90 -15.60
CA TYR A 104 -4.06 -4.18 -16.29
C TYR A 104 -5.33 -5.02 -16.42
N PHE A 105 -6.18 -4.98 -15.39
CA PHE A 105 -7.46 -5.69 -15.35
C PHE A 105 -8.47 -5.02 -16.27
N ALA A 106 -8.55 -3.69 -16.24
CA ALA A 106 -9.32 -2.87 -17.16
C ALA A 106 -8.93 -3.21 -18.61
N CYS A 107 -7.65 -3.21 -18.96
CA CYS A 107 -7.17 -3.62 -20.30
C CYS A 107 -7.59 -5.05 -20.70
N ALA A 108 -7.58 -6.01 -19.76
CA ALA A 108 -7.98 -7.38 -20.04
C ALA A 108 -9.50 -7.53 -20.28
N MET A 109 -10.33 -6.85 -19.48
CA MET A 109 -11.79 -6.95 -19.50
C MET A 109 -12.45 -6.08 -20.57
N THR A 110 -11.91 -4.90 -20.83
CA THR A 110 -12.50 -3.93 -21.75
C THR A 110 -12.51 -4.47 -23.19
N ASN A 111 -13.67 -4.35 -23.82
CA ASN A 111 -13.84 -4.68 -25.23
C ASN A 111 -13.68 -3.41 -26.07
N TRP A 112 -12.45 -2.92 -26.20
CA TRP A 112 -12.14 -1.86 -27.14
C TRP A 112 -12.46 -2.32 -28.57
N ASN A 113 -13.42 -1.65 -29.21
CA ASN A 113 -13.59 -1.80 -30.65
C ASN A 113 -12.50 -0.98 -31.33
N GLU A 114 -11.69 -1.63 -32.15
CA GLU A 114 -10.62 -0.99 -32.91
C GLU A 114 -11.23 0.02 -33.90
N THR A 115 -11.24 1.30 -33.52
CA THR A 115 -11.50 2.39 -34.46
C THR A 115 -10.17 2.96 -34.91
N VAL A 116 -9.82 2.68 -36.17
CA VAL A 116 -8.58 3.16 -36.78
C VAL A 116 -8.70 4.66 -37.04
N VAL A 117 -8.18 5.47 -36.14
CA VAL A 117 -8.00 6.91 -36.38
C VAL A 117 -6.63 7.09 -37.02
N ILE A 118 -6.60 7.53 -38.27
CA ILE A 118 -5.38 7.81 -39.02
C ILE A 118 -4.93 9.22 -38.61
N LEU A 119 -3.99 9.32 -37.67
CA LEU A 119 -3.30 10.58 -37.36
C LEU A 119 -2.20 10.82 -38.41
N ASN A 120 -2.26 11.95 -39.11
CA ASN A 120 -1.66 12.11 -40.44
C ASN A 120 -0.18 12.53 -40.49
N SER A 121 0.60 12.57 -39.39
CA SER A 121 1.92 13.23 -39.45
C SER A 121 3.08 12.58 -38.68
N GLU A 122 2.93 11.43 -38.03
CA GLU A 122 4.04 10.73 -37.35
C GLU A 122 3.95 9.21 -37.56
N PRO A 123 5.06 8.44 -37.48
CA PRO A 123 5.01 6.99 -37.55
C PRO A 123 3.98 6.48 -36.53
N PRO A 124 2.91 5.82 -36.98
CA PRO A 124 1.67 5.68 -36.21
C PRO A 124 1.92 4.83 -34.97
N LYS A 125 2.14 5.47 -33.82
CA LYS A 125 2.07 4.82 -32.51
C LYS A 125 0.58 4.58 -32.26
N LYS A 126 0.13 3.36 -32.57
CA LYS A 126 -1.24 2.91 -32.34
C LYS A 126 -1.50 2.86 -30.83
N ARG A 127 -1.89 3.99 -30.22
CA ARG A 127 -2.53 3.99 -28.91
C ARG A 127 -4.01 3.69 -29.12
N CYS A 128 -4.58 2.79 -28.32
CA CYS A 128 -6.03 2.62 -28.30
C CYS A 128 -6.59 3.85 -27.59
N MET A 129 -7.10 4.83 -28.33
CA MET A 129 -7.77 5.96 -27.70
C MET A 129 -9.16 5.56 -27.26
N GLN A 130 -9.47 5.93 -26.02
CA GLN A 130 -10.81 5.83 -25.47
C GLN A 130 -11.71 6.80 -26.22
N ARG A 131 -12.87 6.31 -26.69
CA ARG A 131 -13.80 7.17 -27.41
C ARG A 131 -14.52 8.02 -26.36
N GLU A 132 -14.15 9.30 -26.27
CA GLU A 132 -14.55 10.29 -25.23
C GLU A 132 -16.06 10.44 -25.00
N THR A 133 -16.92 9.99 -25.90
CA THR A 133 -18.31 10.49 -25.94
C THR A 133 -19.35 9.69 -25.17
N ASP A 134 -19.02 8.63 -24.41
CA ASP A 134 -20.08 7.81 -23.75
C ASP A 134 -19.65 6.86 -22.61
N ASN A 135 -18.41 6.91 -22.11
CA ASN A 135 -17.87 5.71 -21.44
C ASN A 135 -17.05 5.90 -20.16
N ASP A 136 -16.96 7.10 -19.59
CA ASP A 136 -16.16 7.31 -18.37
C ASP A 136 -16.74 6.55 -17.17
N GLN A 137 -18.07 6.41 -17.14
CA GLN A 137 -18.78 5.60 -16.15
C GLN A 137 -18.39 4.10 -16.18
N ASN A 138 -17.97 3.59 -17.34
CA ASN A 138 -17.55 2.19 -17.46
C ASN A 138 -16.11 1.96 -16.99
N VAL A 139 -15.23 2.95 -17.09
CA VAL A 139 -13.84 2.82 -16.62
C VAL A 139 -13.79 2.78 -15.10
N LEU A 140 -14.43 3.75 -14.44
CA LEU A 140 -14.57 3.78 -12.99
C LEU A 140 -15.22 2.49 -12.46
N TYR A 141 -16.23 1.97 -13.17
CA TYR A 141 -16.85 0.68 -12.82
C TYR A 141 -15.86 -0.49 -12.89
N PHE A 142 -14.99 -0.54 -13.89
CA PHE A 142 -14.01 -1.63 -14.01
C PHE A 142 -12.88 -1.53 -12.98
N GLU A 143 -12.46 -0.32 -12.63
CA GLU A 143 -11.48 -0.09 -11.56
C GLU A 143 -12.04 -0.53 -10.21
N PHE A 144 -13.25 -0.08 -9.86
CA PHE A 144 -13.95 -0.53 -8.66
C PHE A 144 -14.17 -2.04 -8.63
N LEU A 145 -14.55 -2.63 -9.76
CA LEU A 145 -14.73 -4.08 -9.88
C LEU A 145 -13.40 -4.82 -9.66
N SER A 146 -12.29 -4.26 -10.15
CA SER A 146 -10.95 -4.84 -9.97
C SER A 146 -10.53 -4.86 -8.51
N GLN A 147 -10.81 -3.77 -7.76
CA GLN A 147 -10.56 -3.68 -6.33
C GLN A 147 -11.42 -4.67 -5.54
N ILE A 148 -12.71 -4.81 -5.86
CA ILE A 148 -13.58 -5.82 -5.25
C ILE A 148 -13.02 -7.23 -5.49
N PHE A 149 -12.57 -7.54 -6.71
CA PHE A 149 -11.95 -8.82 -7.01
C PHE A 149 -10.67 -9.02 -6.21
N ALA A 150 -9.82 -8.00 -6.10
CA ALA A 150 -8.61 -8.03 -5.29
C ALA A 150 -8.93 -8.38 -3.84
N MET A 151 -9.84 -7.64 -3.20
CA MET A 151 -10.26 -7.83 -1.82
C MET A 151 -10.91 -9.19 -1.60
N THR A 152 -11.72 -9.66 -2.56
CA THR A 152 -12.34 -10.99 -2.50
C THR A 152 -11.28 -12.08 -2.56
N ILE A 153 -10.31 -11.98 -3.47
CA ILE A 153 -9.20 -12.94 -3.60
C ILE A 153 -8.35 -12.92 -2.33
N LEU A 154 -8.00 -11.74 -1.82
CA LEU A 154 -7.25 -11.56 -0.57
C LEU A 154 -7.96 -12.25 0.60
N SER A 155 -9.27 -12.02 0.75
CA SER A 155 -10.09 -12.61 1.80
C SER A 155 -10.11 -14.14 1.69
N ILE A 156 -10.31 -14.70 0.49
CA ILE A 156 -10.30 -16.15 0.26
C ILE A 156 -8.92 -16.74 0.58
N VAL A 157 -7.85 -16.13 0.09
CA VAL A 157 -6.48 -16.59 0.32
C VAL A 157 -6.12 -16.49 1.81
N GLY A 158 -6.45 -15.38 2.46
CA GLY A 158 -6.26 -15.18 3.89
C GLY A 158 -7.00 -16.21 4.72
N LEU A 159 -8.24 -16.56 4.36
CA LEU A 159 -9.01 -17.63 4.99
C LEU A 159 -8.34 -18.99 4.79
N ILE A 160 -7.91 -19.32 3.57
CA ILE A 160 -7.21 -20.58 3.29
C ILE A 160 -5.92 -20.70 4.08
N VAL A 161 -5.11 -19.64 4.15
CA VAL A 161 -3.86 -19.59 4.92
C VAL A 161 -4.16 -19.74 6.42
N THR A 162 -5.14 -19.01 6.93
CA THR A 162 -5.56 -19.09 8.34
C THR A 162 -6.03 -20.49 8.71
N VAL A 163 -6.90 -21.10 7.89
CA VAL A 163 -7.36 -22.48 8.09
C VAL A 163 -6.18 -23.46 8.01
N SER A 164 -5.24 -23.26 7.09
CA SER A 164 -4.05 -24.11 6.96
C SER A 164 -3.16 -24.03 8.20
N ILE A 165 -2.92 -22.82 8.72
CA ILE A 165 -2.16 -22.59 9.95
C ILE A 165 -2.88 -23.22 11.14
N CYS A 166 -4.19 -23.00 11.27
CA CYS A 166 -5.01 -23.60 12.31
C CYS A 166 -4.93 -25.13 12.25
N MET A 167 -5.15 -25.73 11.07
CA MET A 167 -5.07 -27.18 10.88
C MET A 167 -3.68 -27.73 11.20
N ASP A 168 -2.61 -27.03 10.84
CA ASP A 168 -1.23 -27.40 11.20
C ASP A 168 -0.98 -27.32 12.71
N CYS A 169 -1.52 -26.31 13.39
CA CYS A 169 -1.46 -26.18 14.85
C CYS A 169 -2.22 -27.32 15.54
N PHE A 170 -3.47 -27.56 15.14
CA PHE A 170 -4.32 -28.63 15.67
C PHE A 170 -3.77 -30.04 15.38
N CYS A 171 -3.18 -30.26 14.19
CA CYS A 171 -2.56 -31.54 13.82
C CYS A 171 -1.27 -31.82 14.58
N LYS A 172 -0.52 -30.79 15.00
CA LYS A 172 0.68 -30.95 15.84
C LYS A 172 0.31 -31.24 17.28
N ASP A 173 -0.73 -30.60 17.81
CA ASP A 173 -1.13 -30.77 19.21
C ASP A 173 -1.72 -32.17 19.48
N THR A 174 -2.49 -32.71 18.52
CA THR A 174 -3.01 -34.08 18.59
C THR A 174 -1.90 -35.14 18.49
N ARG A 175 -0.83 -34.91 17.73
CA ARG A 175 0.32 -35.84 17.66
C ARG A 175 1.23 -35.76 18.90
N CYS A 176 1.34 -34.60 19.54
CA CYS A 176 2.10 -34.45 20.79
C CYS A 176 1.39 -35.09 21.99
N SER A 177 0.05 -35.01 22.07
CA SER A 177 -0.72 -35.68 23.11
C SER A 177 -0.56 -37.20 23.09
N GLY A 178 -0.55 -37.83 21.90
CA GLY A 178 -0.35 -39.29 21.78
C GLY A 178 1.04 -39.77 22.23
N ALA A 179 2.11 -39.03 21.92
CA ALA A 179 3.46 -39.39 22.32
C ALA A 179 3.73 -39.20 23.82
N ALA A 180 3.13 -38.16 24.43
CA ALA A 180 3.17 -37.95 25.87
C ALA A 180 2.37 -39.03 26.63
N GLU A 181 1.24 -39.45 26.08
CA GLU A 181 0.42 -40.52 26.64
C GLU A 181 1.07 -41.90 26.49
N GLU A 182 1.73 -42.19 25.37
CA GLU A 182 2.49 -43.44 25.22
C GLU A 182 3.70 -43.49 26.17
N ARG A 183 4.40 -42.38 26.40
CA ARG A 183 5.45 -42.30 27.43
C ARG A 183 4.90 -42.51 28.84
N ARG A 184 3.71 -41.98 29.17
CA ARG A 184 3.02 -42.26 30.44
C ARG A 184 2.58 -43.72 30.56
N SER A 185 2.07 -44.33 29.48
CA SER A 185 1.65 -45.73 29.44
C SER A 185 2.84 -46.69 29.58
N ARG A 186 3.98 -46.43 28.90
CA ARG A 186 5.23 -47.19 29.07
C ARG A 186 5.82 -47.06 30.47
N ARG A 187 5.76 -45.87 31.11
CA ARG A 187 6.15 -45.70 32.52
C ARG A 187 5.26 -46.52 33.47
N ARG A 188 3.95 -46.56 33.24
CA ARG A 188 3.03 -47.41 34.04
C ARG A 188 3.36 -48.90 33.88
N ARG A 189 3.60 -49.40 32.66
CA ARG A 189 3.98 -50.81 32.44
C ARG A 189 5.30 -51.20 33.11
N ARG A 190 6.29 -50.30 33.16
CA ARG A 190 7.57 -50.58 33.87
C ARG A 190 7.38 -50.64 35.39
N ARG A 191 6.50 -49.82 35.97
CA ARG A 191 6.17 -49.91 37.41
C ARG A 191 5.44 -51.19 37.77
N SER A 192 4.53 -51.68 36.92
CA SER A 192 3.81 -52.93 37.18
C SER A 192 4.68 -54.19 37.04
N ARG A 193 5.79 -54.13 36.30
CA ARG A 193 6.66 -55.29 36.04
C ARG A 193 7.87 -55.38 36.98
N GLY A 194 8.18 -54.33 37.73
CA GLY A 194 9.30 -54.30 38.69
C GLY A 194 8.90 -54.55 40.16
N GLY A 195 7.64 -54.94 40.43
CA GLY A 195 7.12 -55.11 41.79
C GLY A 195 7.14 -56.54 42.33
N GLU A 196 7.60 -57.53 41.57
CA GLU A 196 7.44 -58.96 41.92
C GLU A 196 8.76 -59.71 42.19
N GLU A 197 9.93 -59.04 42.18
CA GLU A 197 11.24 -59.66 42.46
C GLU A 197 11.96 -59.04 43.68
N ALA A 198 11.22 -58.73 44.75
CA ALA A 198 11.80 -58.27 46.01
C ALA A 198 11.31 -59.06 47.23
N GLU A 199 11.22 -60.39 47.11
CA GLU A 199 11.33 -61.29 48.27
C GLU A 199 12.45 -62.29 48.00
N GLY A 200 13.65 -61.99 48.48
CA GLY A 200 14.79 -62.88 48.23
C GLY A 200 16.15 -62.44 48.74
N GLY A 201 16.27 -62.17 50.04
CA GLY A 201 17.48 -62.56 50.79
C GLY A 201 18.57 -61.51 51.05
N GLY A 202 18.85 -61.31 52.35
CA GLY A 202 20.22 -61.48 52.85
C GLY A 202 21.01 -60.23 53.24
N GLY A 203 20.75 -59.72 54.44
CA GLY A 203 21.75 -59.39 55.48
C GLY A 203 22.97 -58.51 55.15
N GLY A 204 23.04 -57.35 55.79
CA GLY A 204 24.29 -56.59 55.92
C GLY A 204 24.07 -55.26 56.61
N ALA A 205 24.24 -55.24 57.93
CA ALA A 205 24.13 -54.06 58.78
C ALA A 205 25.18 -52.98 58.44
N ALA A 206 24.75 -51.72 58.38
CA ALA A 206 25.59 -50.59 58.75
C ALA A 206 24.72 -49.43 59.22
N GLU A 207 24.97 -49.09 60.47
CA GLU A 207 24.38 -48.07 61.33
C GLU A 207 24.86 -46.67 60.92
N GLY A 208 23.98 -45.66 60.98
CA GLY A 208 24.35 -44.27 60.73
C GLY A 208 23.18 -43.30 60.90
N GLN A 209 23.18 -42.59 62.02
CA GLN A 209 22.16 -41.68 62.55
C GLN A 209 21.94 -40.37 61.76
N ALA A 210 20.85 -39.69 62.18
CA ALA A 210 20.52 -38.25 62.12
C ALA A 210 19.57 -37.87 60.98
N ALA A 211 18.28 -37.60 61.22
CA ALA A 211 17.63 -36.54 62.02
C ALA A 211 17.10 -35.42 61.11
N GLY A 212 15.80 -35.12 61.28
CA GLY A 212 15.25 -33.79 61.06
C GLY A 212 14.45 -33.58 59.77
N GLY A 213 13.26 -32.98 59.94
CA GLY A 213 12.70 -32.06 58.94
C GLY A 213 11.38 -32.49 58.32
N GLY A 214 10.28 -32.20 59.04
CA GLY A 214 8.98 -32.03 58.39
C GLY A 214 8.97 -30.76 57.52
N GLY A 215 8.16 -30.78 56.46
CA GLY A 215 7.93 -29.63 55.60
C GLY A 215 6.84 -29.92 54.59
N GLY A 216 5.61 -29.50 54.91
CA GLY A 216 4.48 -29.56 53.99
C GLY A 216 4.62 -28.52 52.89
N GLY A 217 4.66 -28.98 51.63
CA GLY A 217 4.57 -28.13 50.46
C GLY A 217 3.13 -27.68 50.23
N ARG A 218 2.85 -26.41 50.52
CA ARG A 218 1.64 -25.72 50.08
C ARG A 218 1.83 -25.27 48.64
N SER A 219 1.02 -25.78 47.74
CA SER A 219 0.83 -25.22 46.40
C SER A 219 0.13 -23.86 46.52
N ARG A 220 0.87 -22.77 46.29
CA ARG A 220 0.32 -21.46 45.91
C ARG A 220 0.56 -21.32 44.41
N GLY A 221 -0.53 -21.35 43.64
CA GLY A 221 -0.57 -20.98 42.24
C GLY A 221 -1.68 -19.95 42.06
N GLY A 222 -1.43 -18.94 41.23
CA GLY A 222 -2.40 -17.90 40.86
C GLY A 222 -1.96 -16.52 41.35
N GLY A 223 -1.28 -15.77 40.47
CA GLY A 223 -0.86 -14.40 40.71
C GLY A 223 0.21 -13.98 39.71
N GLY A 224 -0.12 -14.05 38.42
CA GLY A 224 0.79 -13.67 37.32
C GLY A 224 0.14 -12.79 36.25
N GLY A 225 -1.04 -12.21 36.53
CA GLY A 225 -1.77 -11.39 35.55
C GLY A 225 -1.60 -9.88 35.70
N GLU A 226 -1.18 -9.39 36.88
CA GLU A 226 -1.00 -7.94 37.10
C GLU A 226 0.36 -7.42 36.63
N GLU A 227 1.39 -8.27 36.60
CA GLU A 227 2.74 -7.85 36.17
C GLU A 227 2.84 -7.77 34.65
N GLU A 228 2.14 -8.65 33.92
CA GLU A 228 2.06 -8.64 32.45
C GLU A 228 1.21 -7.46 31.93
N ARG A 229 0.19 -7.02 32.69
CA ARG A 229 -0.63 -5.87 32.31
C ARG A 229 0.12 -4.55 32.45
N ARG A 230 0.96 -4.42 33.50
CA ARG A 230 1.86 -3.27 33.67
C ARG A 230 2.95 -3.19 32.62
N GLN A 231 3.48 -4.33 32.16
CA GLN A 231 4.45 -4.32 31.06
C GLN A 231 3.84 -3.86 29.74
N LYS A 232 2.58 -4.22 29.44
CA LYS A 232 1.91 -3.74 28.23
C LYS A 232 1.58 -2.25 28.27
N GLU A 233 1.16 -1.73 29.42
CA GLU A 233 0.90 -0.30 29.57
C GLU A 233 2.20 0.52 29.43
N GLU A 234 3.34 0.01 29.91
CA GLU A 234 4.65 0.68 29.80
C GLU A 234 5.24 0.62 28.38
N GLU A 235 4.89 -0.40 27.58
CA GLU A 235 5.27 -0.52 26.17
C GLU A 235 4.44 0.42 25.30
N GLN A 236 3.12 0.46 25.53
CA GLN A 236 2.21 1.35 24.80
C GLN A 236 2.45 2.84 25.09
N GLN A 237 2.96 3.17 26.29
CA GLN A 237 3.33 4.54 26.64
C GLN A 237 4.67 4.97 26.05
N LYS A 238 5.52 4.03 25.61
CA LYS A 238 6.77 4.35 24.90
C LYS A 238 6.53 4.57 23.42
N ASP A 239 5.66 3.78 22.80
CA ASP A 239 5.33 3.96 21.38
C ASP A 239 4.74 5.36 21.14
N LYS A 240 3.82 5.80 22.01
CA LYS A 240 3.21 7.14 21.90
C LYS A 240 4.18 8.31 22.13
N GLN A 241 5.24 8.08 22.89
CA GLN A 241 6.27 9.10 23.17
C GLN A 241 7.35 9.13 22.09
N GLN A 242 7.43 8.09 21.25
CA GLN A 242 8.33 8.04 20.11
C GLN A 242 7.69 8.66 18.87
N GLU A 243 6.36 8.56 18.74
CA GLU A 243 5.57 9.21 17.68
C GLU A 243 5.59 10.75 17.84
N GLU A 244 5.40 11.28 19.06
CA GLU A 244 5.56 12.73 19.34
C GLU A 244 7.00 13.25 19.12
N GLU A 245 8.03 12.37 19.18
CA GLU A 245 9.43 12.78 18.96
C GLU A 245 9.82 12.70 17.46
N GLU A 246 9.09 11.93 16.63
CA GLU A 246 9.24 11.94 15.16
C GLU A 246 8.53 13.15 14.54
N GLU A 247 7.36 13.56 15.03
CA GLU A 247 6.68 14.81 14.57
C GLU A 247 7.50 16.08 14.87
N GLU A 248 8.15 16.18 16.05
CA GLU A 248 9.03 17.33 16.35
C GLU A 248 10.32 17.36 15.50
N GLU A 249 10.81 16.22 14.97
CA GLU A 249 11.97 16.20 14.08
C GLU A 249 11.62 16.57 12.63
N GLU A 250 10.41 16.30 12.15
CA GLU A 250 9.95 16.73 10.81
C GLU A 250 9.72 18.25 10.75
N GLU A 251 9.13 18.86 11.79
CA GLU A 251 8.97 20.34 11.85
C GLU A 251 10.33 21.09 11.90
N GLU A 252 11.39 20.51 12.47
CA GLU A 252 12.73 21.14 12.50
C GLU A 252 13.50 21.01 11.16
N GLU A 253 13.19 20.02 10.30
CA GLU A 253 13.85 19.89 8.98
C GLU A 253 13.27 20.84 7.92
N GLU A 254 12.01 21.27 8.04
CA GLU A 254 11.40 22.25 7.13
C GLU A 254 11.93 23.68 7.32
N GLU A 255 12.25 24.09 8.56
CA GLU A 255 12.78 25.45 8.80
C GLU A 255 14.25 25.66 8.33
N GLU A 256 15.00 24.61 7.99
CA GLU A 256 16.40 24.74 7.52
C GLU A 256 16.60 24.66 5.98
N GLY A 257 15.52 24.55 5.20
CA GLY A 257 15.55 24.35 3.73
C GLY A 257 15.88 25.57 2.85
N GLU A 258 15.63 26.81 3.29
CA GLU A 258 15.90 28.03 2.49
C GLU A 258 17.37 28.49 2.62
N GLY A 259 18.29 27.74 1.99
CA GLY A 259 19.72 27.81 2.31
C GLY A 259 20.72 28.00 1.17
N GLY A 260 20.31 28.05 -0.10
CA GLY A 260 21.07 28.67 -1.20
C GLY A 260 22.20 27.89 -1.89
N GLY A 261 22.63 28.46 -3.03
CA GLY A 261 23.99 28.28 -3.56
C GLY A 261 24.10 27.96 -5.05
N GLY A 262 24.06 28.99 -5.90
CA GLY A 262 24.45 28.89 -7.31
C GLY A 262 25.90 28.48 -7.55
N GLY A 263 26.17 27.85 -8.69
CA GLY A 263 27.52 27.54 -9.15
C GLY A 263 27.54 26.58 -10.33
N GLY A 264 27.55 27.13 -11.55
CA GLY A 264 27.44 26.36 -12.79
C GLY A 264 28.63 25.49 -13.17
N ALA A 265 28.42 24.66 -14.20
CA ALA A 265 29.47 24.15 -15.08
C ALA A 265 28.86 23.64 -16.40
N ALA A 266 29.44 24.13 -17.50
CA ALA A 266 29.14 23.77 -18.87
C ALA A 266 29.39 22.30 -19.20
N ALA A 267 28.55 21.70 -20.04
CA ALA A 267 28.90 20.54 -20.85
C ALA A 267 28.11 20.51 -22.17
N GLU A 268 28.86 20.34 -23.26
CA GLU A 268 28.42 20.17 -24.64
C GLU A 268 27.49 18.95 -24.85
N GLY A 269 26.42 19.11 -25.62
CA GLY A 269 25.57 18.01 -26.08
C GLY A 269 24.78 18.38 -27.34
N GLN A 270 24.79 17.51 -28.34
CA GLN A 270 24.40 17.76 -29.73
C GLN A 270 22.87 17.75 -29.95
N ALA A 271 22.32 18.81 -30.56
CA ALA A 271 20.95 18.84 -31.05
C ALA A 271 20.86 18.51 -32.55
N ALA A 272 19.96 17.60 -32.89
CA ALA A 272 19.43 17.37 -34.22
C ALA A 272 18.13 18.17 -34.37
N GLY A 273 17.96 18.85 -35.52
CA GLY A 273 16.94 19.87 -35.70
C GLY A 273 15.64 19.44 -36.40
N GLY A 274 14.66 20.34 -36.27
CA GLY A 274 13.41 20.46 -37.03
C GLY A 274 12.42 21.24 -36.14
N GLY A 275 11.70 22.28 -36.53
CA GLY A 275 11.55 22.96 -37.82
C GLY A 275 10.08 23.35 -38.03
N GLY A 276 9.69 24.57 -37.64
CA GLY A 276 8.44 25.26 -38.02
C GLY A 276 7.41 25.33 -36.87
N GLY A 277 6.68 26.42 -36.62
CA GLY A 277 6.52 27.68 -37.33
C GLY A 277 5.08 28.19 -37.18
N GLY A 278 4.88 29.27 -36.41
CA GLY A 278 3.83 30.27 -36.61
C GLY A 278 2.42 29.97 -36.08
N GLY A 279 2.05 30.66 -35.00
CA GLY A 279 0.67 30.81 -34.53
C GLY A 279 0.60 31.61 -33.23
N ARG A 280 0.85 32.93 -33.28
CA ARG A 280 0.65 33.83 -32.13
C ARG A 280 -0.77 34.40 -32.19
N GLY A 281 -1.58 34.04 -31.20
CA GLY A 281 -2.92 34.57 -30.96
C GLY A 281 -3.86 33.46 -30.49
N GLY A 282 -3.90 33.21 -29.18
CA GLY A 282 -4.78 32.21 -28.57
C GLY A 282 -4.64 32.00 -27.06
N ALA A 283 -3.51 32.39 -26.43
CA ALA A 283 -3.26 32.06 -25.02
C ALA A 283 -4.00 32.94 -24.00
N GLU A 284 -4.50 34.13 -24.37
CA GLU A 284 -5.22 35.01 -23.43
C GLU A 284 -6.71 34.64 -23.26
N GLU A 285 -7.25 33.64 -23.98
CA GLU A 285 -8.65 33.21 -23.83
C GLU A 285 -8.81 31.91 -23.00
N GLU A 286 -7.72 31.17 -22.72
CA GLU A 286 -7.78 29.94 -21.91
C GLU A 286 -7.66 30.24 -20.39
N GLU A 287 -6.86 31.22 -19.98
CA GLU A 287 -6.77 31.67 -18.57
C GLU A 287 -8.10 32.24 -18.02
N GLU A 288 -8.89 32.95 -18.84
CA GLU A 288 -10.20 33.49 -18.40
C GLU A 288 -11.29 32.39 -18.23
N GLU A 289 -11.07 31.19 -18.79
CA GLU A 289 -12.02 30.06 -18.70
C GLU A 289 -11.74 29.16 -17.47
N GLU A 290 -10.48 29.11 -16.99
CA GLU A 290 -10.12 28.44 -15.72
C GLU A 290 -10.51 29.26 -14.48
N GLU A 291 -10.25 30.57 -14.43
CA GLU A 291 -10.70 31.44 -13.31
C GLU A 291 -12.22 31.38 -13.13
N GLN A 292 -12.99 31.28 -14.22
CA GLN A 292 -14.45 31.15 -14.16
C GLN A 292 -14.93 29.80 -13.62
N LYS A 293 -14.14 28.74 -13.80
CA LYS A 293 -14.48 27.39 -13.36
C LYS A 293 -14.21 27.21 -11.86
N GLU A 294 -13.13 27.80 -11.35
CA GLU A 294 -12.86 27.85 -9.91
C GLU A 294 -13.90 28.68 -9.15
N GLU A 295 -14.33 29.83 -9.68
CA GLU A 295 -15.34 30.67 -9.02
C GLU A 295 -16.73 29.97 -8.95
N GLU A 296 -17.07 29.14 -9.95
CA GLU A 296 -18.30 28.33 -9.94
C GLU A 296 -18.22 27.16 -8.93
N GLU A 297 -17.05 26.53 -8.78
CA GLU A 297 -16.83 25.44 -7.81
C GLU A 297 -16.81 25.95 -6.35
N GLU A 298 -16.24 27.14 -6.10
CA GLU A 298 -16.29 27.79 -4.78
C GLU A 298 -17.71 28.22 -4.38
N GLU A 299 -18.54 28.67 -5.35
CA GLU A 299 -19.95 29.00 -5.10
C GLU A 299 -20.77 27.74 -4.75
N GLU A 300 -20.54 26.62 -5.43
CA GLU A 300 -21.23 25.35 -5.15
C GLU A 300 -20.86 24.76 -3.77
N ARG A 301 -19.58 24.88 -3.35
CA ARG A 301 -19.14 24.53 -1.98
C ARG A 301 -19.80 25.40 -0.91
N ARG A 302 -19.97 26.70 -1.15
CA ARG A 302 -20.67 27.61 -0.21
C ARG A 302 -22.15 27.28 -0.07
N GLU A 303 -22.83 26.92 -1.16
CA GLU A 303 -24.25 26.52 -1.10
C GLU A 303 -24.44 25.21 -0.31
N GLN A 304 -23.54 24.22 -0.46
CA GLN A 304 -23.60 22.98 0.32
C GLN A 304 -23.40 23.23 1.83
N LYS A 305 -22.47 24.11 2.20
CA LYS A 305 -22.20 24.48 3.60
C LYS A 305 -23.39 25.20 4.24
N GLU A 306 -24.10 26.04 3.48
CA GLU A 306 -25.36 26.66 3.97
C GLU A 306 -26.51 25.64 4.13
N GLU A 307 -26.64 24.64 3.25
CA GLU A 307 -27.66 23.59 3.40
C GLU A 307 -27.42 22.72 4.64
N GLU A 308 -26.16 22.38 4.94
CA GLU A 308 -25.80 21.59 6.11
C GLU A 308 -26.08 22.35 7.42
N GLU A 309 -25.73 23.65 7.50
CA GLU A 309 -26.08 24.49 8.64
C GLU A 309 -27.61 24.66 8.81
N GLU A 310 -28.40 24.70 7.73
CA GLU A 310 -29.87 24.77 7.83
C GLU A 310 -30.46 23.43 8.33
N GLU A 311 -29.87 22.30 7.98
CA GLU A 311 -30.33 20.98 8.43
C GLU A 311 -30.01 20.76 9.92
N GLU A 312 -28.83 21.19 10.39
CA GLU A 312 -28.46 21.15 11.81
C GLU A 312 -29.40 22.02 12.66
N GLN A 313 -29.75 23.22 12.18
CA GLN A 313 -30.71 24.10 12.86
C GLN A 313 -32.14 23.56 12.86
N ARG A 314 -32.52 22.72 11.88
CA ARG A 314 -33.82 22.04 11.87
C ARG A 314 -33.87 20.80 12.76
N GLY A 315 -32.74 20.12 12.98
CA GLY A 315 -32.64 18.90 13.79
C GLY A 315 -32.87 19.13 15.30
N GLY A 316 -32.47 20.28 15.84
CA GLY A 316 -32.51 20.57 17.29
C GLY A 316 -33.88 20.94 17.89
N GLY A 317 -34.96 20.97 17.08
CA GLY A 317 -36.26 21.55 17.43
C GLY A 317 -37.37 20.57 17.87
N GLY A 318 -37.06 19.36 18.33
CA GLY A 318 -38.04 18.32 18.69
C GLY A 318 -38.61 18.41 20.10
N GLY A 319 -39.12 19.58 20.50
CA GLY A 319 -39.68 19.85 21.82
C GLY A 319 -40.98 19.09 22.16
N ALA A 320 -40.96 18.52 23.36
CA ALA A 320 -42.05 17.99 24.16
C ALA A 320 -43.42 18.71 24.05
N GLU A 321 -44.48 17.95 23.74
CA GLU A 321 -45.86 18.29 24.15
C GLU A 321 -46.66 17.05 24.59
N GLY A 322 -46.74 16.86 25.92
CA GLY A 322 -47.94 16.51 26.69
C GLY A 322 -48.71 15.20 26.42
N GLN A 323 -48.84 14.35 27.45
CA GLN A 323 -50.06 14.31 28.27
C GLN A 323 -49.97 13.38 29.49
N ALA A 324 -50.36 13.94 30.63
CA ALA A 324 -50.48 13.30 31.92
C ALA A 324 -51.65 12.31 32.01
N ALA A 325 -51.44 11.15 32.63
CA ALA A 325 -52.43 10.51 33.53
C ALA A 325 -51.83 9.37 34.37
N GLY A 326 -51.47 9.70 35.63
CA GLY A 326 -51.70 8.90 36.83
C GLY A 326 -51.28 7.43 36.88
N GLY A 327 -50.13 7.16 37.50
CA GLY A 327 -49.76 5.81 37.97
C GLY A 327 -48.69 5.90 39.05
N ARG A 328 -49.05 5.52 40.28
CA ARG A 328 -48.25 5.69 41.50
C ARG A 328 -47.47 4.40 41.77
N GLY A 329 -46.13 4.46 41.70
CA GLY A 329 -45.22 3.59 42.49
C GLY A 329 -44.13 2.83 41.71
N GLY A 330 -42.87 3.13 42.06
CA GLY A 330 -41.63 2.40 41.73
C GLY A 330 -40.87 3.00 40.54
N GLY A 331 -39.69 3.61 40.63
CA GLY A 331 -38.70 3.70 41.71
C GLY A 331 -37.37 3.08 41.28
N GLY A 332 -36.58 3.85 40.51
CA GLY A 332 -35.15 3.61 40.20
C GLY A 332 -34.90 2.79 38.93
N GLY A 333 -34.53 3.45 37.83
CA GLY A 333 -34.05 2.77 36.62
C GLY A 333 -34.24 3.50 35.28
N ALA A 334 -34.78 4.72 35.26
CA ALA A 334 -35.01 5.47 34.02
C ALA A 334 -34.07 6.68 33.83
N GLU A 335 -33.17 6.94 34.78
CA GLU A 335 -32.16 8.01 34.66
C GLU A 335 -30.82 7.50 34.09
N GLU A 336 -30.57 6.18 34.08
CA GLU A 336 -29.35 5.61 33.47
C GLU A 336 -29.45 5.46 31.94
N GLU A 337 -30.66 5.31 31.37
CA GLU A 337 -30.82 5.16 29.90
C GLU A 337 -30.70 6.50 29.14
N GLU A 338 -30.88 7.65 29.79
CA GLU A 338 -30.66 8.97 29.17
C GLU A 338 -29.18 9.39 29.17
N GLU A 339 -28.35 8.86 30.07
CA GLU A 339 -26.90 9.15 30.08
C GLU A 339 -26.16 8.34 28.99
N GLU A 340 -26.54 7.08 28.73
CA GLU A 340 -25.92 6.27 27.66
C GLU A 340 -26.19 6.83 26.24
N GLN A 341 -27.40 7.36 25.98
CA GLN A 341 -27.70 7.97 24.66
C GLN A 341 -26.90 9.25 24.40
N LYS A 342 -26.58 9.99 25.47
CA LYS A 342 -25.83 11.24 25.35
C LYS A 342 -24.34 10.98 25.07
N GLU A 343 -23.77 9.92 25.64
CA GLU A 343 -22.40 9.51 25.33
C GLU A 343 -22.26 9.02 23.88
N GLU A 344 -23.26 8.30 23.33
CA GLU A 344 -23.24 7.83 21.93
C GLU A 344 -23.33 8.99 20.92
N GLU A 345 -24.15 10.02 21.19
CA GLU A 345 -24.21 11.24 20.34
C GLU A 345 -22.91 12.06 20.41
N GLU A 346 -22.25 12.13 21.57
CA GLU A 346 -20.98 12.85 21.74
C GLU A 346 -19.81 12.14 21.03
N GLU A 347 -19.78 10.79 21.04
CA GLU A 347 -18.81 10.00 20.26
C GLU A 347 -19.05 10.12 18.74
N GLU A 348 -20.31 10.13 18.27
CA GLU A 348 -20.60 10.32 16.84
C GLU A 348 -20.20 11.71 16.36
N GLN A 349 -20.45 12.76 17.15
CA GLN A 349 -20.03 14.12 16.82
C GLN A 349 -18.51 14.22 16.77
N GLN A 350 -17.80 13.68 17.76
CA GLN A 350 -16.33 13.69 17.78
C GLN A 350 -15.73 12.93 16.58
N GLN A 351 -16.40 11.88 16.11
CA GLN A 351 -15.96 11.14 14.93
C GLN A 351 -16.18 11.92 13.62
N LYS A 352 -17.26 12.71 13.52
CA LYS A 352 -17.50 13.60 12.37
C LYS A 352 -16.51 14.75 12.33
N ASP A 353 -16.26 15.40 13.48
CA ASP A 353 -15.30 16.50 13.57
C ASP A 353 -13.90 16.02 13.14
N LYS A 354 -13.48 14.81 13.55
CA LYS A 354 -12.21 14.21 13.12
C LYS A 354 -12.16 13.87 11.62
N GLN A 355 -13.28 13.45 11.04
CA GLN A 355 -13.35 13.20 9.59
C GLN A 355 -13.25 14.48 8.78
N GLN A 356 -13.86 15.56 9.27
CA GLN A 356 -13.81 16.87 8.65
C GLN A 356 -12.40 17.48 8.71
N GLU A 357 -11.69 17.29 9.84
CA GLU A 357 -10.28 17.70 9.98
C GLU A 357 -9.36 16.94 9.01
N GLU A 358 -9.55 15.62 8.85
CA GLU A 358 -8.80 14.81 7.85
C GLU A 358 -9.09 15.24 6.40
N GLU A 359 -10.32 15.68 6.09
CA GLU A 359 -10.70 16.16 4.76
C GLU A 359 -10.16 17.57 4.46
N GLU A 360 -10.08 18.45 5.47
CA GLU A 360 -9.47 19.78 5.36
C GLU A 360 -7.94 19.69 5.17
N GLU A 361 -7.29 18.72 5.82
CA GLU A 361 -5.85 18.46 5.67
C GLU A 361 -5.50 17.87 4.28
N GLU A 362 -6.33 16.97 3.73
CA GLU A 362 -6.14 16.42 2.37
C GLU A 362 -6.32 17.49 1.29
N GLU A 363 -7.22 18.47 1.51
CA GLU A 363 -7.42 19.60 0.61
C GLU A 363 -6.27 20.61 0.63
N GLU A 364 -5.70 20.89 1.82
CA GLU A 364 -4.52 21.75 1.95
C GLU A 364 -3.29 21.12 1.27
N GLU A 365 -3.12 19.79 1.36
CA GLU A 365 -2.04 19.06 0.69
C GLU A 365 -2.21 19.03 -0.86
N GLU A 366 -3.45 18.98 -1.37
CA GLU A 366 -3.72 19.12 -2.81
C GLU A 366 -3.47 20.55 -3.33
N GLU A 367 -3.83 21.58 -2.56
CA GLU A 367 -3.58 22.99 -2.93
C GLU A 367 -2.06 23.29 -2.96
N GLU A 368 -1.29 22.72 -2.02
CA GLU A 368 0.16 22.87 -1.99
C GLU A 368 0.84 22.16 -3.17
N GLN A 369 0.38 20.96 -3.56
CA GLN A 369 0.88 20.25 -4.75
C GLN A 369 0.58 21.00 -6.06
N GLN A 370 -0.61 21.59 -6.21
CA GLN A 370 -0.95 22.38 -7.39
C GLN A 370 -0.05 23.61 -7.51
N LYS A 371 0.25 24.25 -6.37
CA LYS A 371 1.13 25.40 -6.33
C LYS A 371 2.58 25.05 -6.66
N GLU A 372 3.07 23.87 -6.24
CA GLU A 372 4.38 23.38 -6.66
C GLU A 372 4.44 23.09 -8.18
N GLU A 373 3.38 22.51 -8.78
CA GLU A 373 3.30 22.31 -10.23
C GLU A 373 3.29 23.65 -10.99
N GLU A 374 2.55 24.66 -10.51
CA GLU A 374 2.51 25.99 -11.12
C GLU A 374 3.89 26.70 -11.04
N GLU A 375 4.58 26.60 -9.90
CA GLU A 375 5.95 27.12 -9.76
C GLU A 375 6.95 26.41 -10.69
N GLU A 376 6.84 25.08 -10.88
CA GLU A 376 7.67 24.35 -11.86
C GLU A 376 7.39 24.78 -13.30
N GLU A 377 6.13 25.03 -13.68
CA GLU A 377 5.78 25.52 -15.02
C GLU A 377 6.29 26.95 -15.27
N GLU A 378 6.19 27.86 -14.29
CA GLU A 378 6.77 29.20 -14.39
C GLU A 378 8.29 29.17 -14.57
N GLU A 379 9.00 28.28 -13.85
CA GLU A 379 10.45 28.11 -14.01
C GLU A 379 10.82 27.60 -15.42
N GLU A 380 10.05 26.64 -15.98
CA GLU A 380 10.27 26.15 -17.34
C GLU A 380 10.05 27.25 -18.41
N GLU A 381 9.03 28.11 -18.23
CA GLU A 381 8.78 29.24 -19.12
C GLU A 381 9.91 30.29 -19.06
N GLU A 382 10.39 30.63 -17.87
CA GLU A 382 11.52 31.54 -17.69
C GLU A 382 12.80 30.99 -18.36
N GLU A 383 13.08 29.69 -18.22
CA GLU A 383 14.20 29.05 -18.92
C GLU A 383 14.05 29.13 -20.45
N GLU A 384 12.83 28.94 -20.99
CA GLU A 384 12.59 29.02 -22.43
C GLU A 384 12.76 30.46 -22.96
N GLU A 385 12.32 31.48 -22.22
CA GLU A 385 12.55 32.88 -22.57
C GLU A 385 14.03 33.25 -22.54
N GLN A 386 14.79 32.82 -21.52
CA GLN A 386 16.23 33.05 -21.44
C GLN A 386 16.98 32.39 -22.62
N GLN A 387 16.56 31.20 -23.06
CA GLN A 387 17.10 30.56 -24.25
C GLN A 387 16.80 31.33 -25.54
N LYS A 388 15.60 31.89 -25.68
CA LYS A 388 15.19 32.73 -26.83
C LYS A 388 16.03 34.02 -26.90
N GLU A 389 16.30 34.68 -25.78
CA GLU A 389 17.12 35.89 -25.73
C GLU A 389 18.61 35.60 -26.04
N ALA A 390 19.16 34.48 -25.55
CA ALA A 390 20.54 34.09 -25.81
C ALA A 390 20.79 33.74 -27.30
N GLY A 391 19.76 33.29 -28.03
CA GLY A 391 19.85 32.91 -29.45
C GLY A 391 19.82 34.06 -30.47
N GLY A 392 19.44 35.29 -30.08
CA GLY A 392 19.19 36.41 -31.00
C GLY A 392 20.42 37.18 -31.50
N GLY A 393 21.60 36.96 -30.92
CA GLY A 393 22.81 37.78 -31.13
C GLY A 393 23.78 37.27 -32.20
N GLY A 394 23.30 36.77 -33.34
CA GLY A 394 24.09 35.87 -34.19
C GLY A 394 24.28 36.22 -35.67
N GLY A 395 24.58 37.47 -36.02
CA GLY A 395 25.40 37.74 -37.22
C GLY A 395 24.67 37.91 -38.56
N GLY A 396 24.56 39.18 -38.98
CA GLY A 396 24.45 39.53 -40.39
C GLY A 396 25.76 39.25 -41.15
N GLY A 397 25.59 38.92 -42.43
CA GLY A 397 26.59 39.20 -43.46
C GLY A 397 27.35 37.98 -43.99
N GLY A 398 27.11 37.63 -45.25
CA GLY A 398 28.05 36.83 -46.03
C GLY A 398 27.38 35.99 -47.09
N GLY A 399 27.37 36.47 -48.34
CA GLY A 399 26.70 35.82 -49.45
C GLY A 399 27.44 34.64 -50.08
N GLY A 400 26.80 34.08 -51.11
CA GLY A 400 27.34 33.07 -52.04
C GLY A 400 26.90 31.67 -51.63
N GLY A 401 26.17 30.88 -52.41
CA GLY A 401 26.10 30.78 -53.86
C GLY A 401 26.47 29.35 -54.25
N GLY A 402 25.51 28.59 -54.80
CA GLY A 402 25.67 27.21 -55.28
C GLY A 402 24.77 26.26 -54.48
N GLY A 403 23.80 25.53 -55.03
CA GLY A 403 23.66 25.02 -56.39
C GLY A 403 23.98 23.53 -56.41
N GLY A 404 22.93 22.71 -56.37
CA GLY A 404 22.96 21.26 -56.58
C GLY A 404 22.62 20.47 -55.30
N ALA A 405 21.94 19.34 -55.35
CA ALA A 405 21.16 18.69 -56.39
C ALA A 405 20.22 17.74 -55.64
N GLU A 406 18.97 17.66 -56.09
CA GLU A 406 17.99 16.67 -55.68
C GLU A 406 18.53 15.25 -55.92
N ALA A 407 18.44 14.41 -54.90
CA ALA A 407 18.57 12.96 -55.03
C ALA A 407 17.36 12.30 -54.39
N GLU A 408 16.38 11.98 -55.24
CA GLU A 408 15.24 11.13 -54.94
C GLU A 408 15.75 9.74 -54.51
N ALA A 409 15.32 9.27 -53.34
CA ALA A 409 15.53 7.90 -52.91
C ALA A 409 14.23 7.12 -53.11
N GLU A 410 14.29 6.19 -54.07
CA GLU A 410 13.25 5.24 -54.48
C GLU A 410 12.78 4.35 -53.30
N GLU A 411 11.46 4.29 -53.14
CA GLU A 411 10.73 3.40 -52.23
C GLU A 411 10.56 2.03 -52.90
N GLY A 412 11.06 0.96 -52.26
CA GLY A 412 11.03 -0.41 -52.78
C GLY A 412 10.00 -1.28 -52.07
N ASP A 413 8.86 -1.51 -52.74
CA ASP A 413 7.84 -2.50 -52.39
C ASP A 413 8.38 -3.95 -52.45
N ALA A 414 8.34 -4.66 -51.33
CA ALA A 414 8.60 -6.11 -51.27
C ALA A 414 7.36 -6.89 -50.82
N LEU A 415 6.63 -7.41 -51.81
CA LEU A 415 5.63 -8.46 -51.69
C LEU A 415 6.23 -9.76 -51.12
N LEU A 416 5.63 -10.34 -50.08
CA LEU A 416 5.86 -11.72 -49.64
C LEU A 416 4.64 -12.62 -49.97
N PRO A 417 4.85 -13.87 -50.42
CA PRO A 417 3.79 -14.81 -50.76
C PRO A 417 3.36 -15.69 -49.56
N HIS A 418 2.20 -16.30 -49.80
CA HIS A 418 1.25 -16.97 -48.92
C HIS A 418 1.68 -18.28 -48.26
#